data_AF-A0A8J6DXC3-F1
#
_entry.id   AF-A0A8J6DXC3-F1
#
_cell.length_a   1.000
_cell.length_b   1.000
_cell.length_c   1.000
_cell.angle_alpha   90.00
_cell.angle_beta   90.00
_cell.angle_gamma   90.00
#
_symmetry.space_group_name_H-M   'P 1'
#
loop_
_entity.id
_entity.type
_entity.pdbx_description
1 polymer ?
#
loop_
_entity_poly.entity_id
_entity_poly.type
_entity_poly.pdbx_seq_one_letter_code
_entity_poly.pdbx_strand_id
1 'polypeptide(L)'
;MTSFLHIIKYSTGVRPRRCSSTQEDSVASFQRNRCRGINDIRNLLERLQTHKIQHDFQSMVFDFQPTFGDQVLLFVSGQMIVDGQTGQPSVFNDVFTLQHFNQPGQPDGWYIKNHIFKAFMC
;
A
#
# COMPACT_ATOMS: atom_id res chain seq x y z
N MET A 1 14.90 4.53 6.49
CA MET A 1 13.85 5.47 6.07
C MET A 1 13.55 5.21 4.61
N THR A 2 12.89 4.08 4.33
CA THR A 2 12.60 3.56 2.99
C THR A 2 11.61 2.42 3.16
N SER A 3 10.72 2.22 2.20
CA SER A 3 9.81 1.06 2.09
C SER A 3 8.41 1.21 2.72
N PHE A 4 7.65 2.21 2.30
CA PHE A 4 6.22 1.99 2.04
C PHE A 4 5.88 2.71 0.73
N LEU A 5 5.36 1.97 -0.24
CA LEU A 5 4.97 2.39 -1.59
C LEU A 5 6.10 2.69 -2.61
N HIS A 6 6.73 1.61 -3.09
CA HIS A 6 7.17 1.52 -4.50
C HIS A 6 6.20 0.65 -5.33
N ILE A 7 4.97 0.43 -4.84
CA ILE A 7 3.92 -0.30 -5.58
C ILE A 7 3.19 0.71 -6.46
N ILE A 8 3.86 1.22 -7.50
CA ILE A 8 3.40 1.50 -8.87
C ILE A 8 4.69 1.96 -9.57
N LYS A 9 5.50 1.01 -10.05
CA LYS A 9 6.74 1.36 -10.73
C LYS A 9 6.91 0.67 -12.08
N TYR A 10 5.86 0.63 -12.90
CA TYR A 10 6.03 0.35 -14.33
C TYR A 10 5.00 1.14 -15.15
N SER A 11 5.46 2.13 -15.93
CA SER A 11 5.14 2.25 -17.37
C SER A 11 5.66 3.52 -18.09
N THR A 12 6.00 4.66 -17.45
CA THR A 12 6.13 5.91 -18.27
C THR A 12 7.32 6.84 -18.01
N GLY A 13 8.38 6.44 -17.29
CA GLY A 13 9.62 7.25 -17.25
C GLY A 13 9.48 8.65 -16.61
N VAL A 14 8.32 8.98 -16.04
CA VAL A 14 8.07 10.20 -15.28
C VAL A 14 8.34 9.90 -13.82
N ARG A 15 9.23 10.68 -13.19
CA ARG A 15 9.40 10.64 -11.72
C ARG A 15 8.06 11.04 -11.08
N PRO A 16 7.35 10.17 -10.36
CA PRO A 16 6.15 10.60 -9.67
C PRO A 16 6.57 11.53 -8.54
N ARG A 17 6.09 12.78 -8.57
CA ARG A 17 5.91 13.54 -7.34
C ARG A 17 5.13 12.65 -6.37
N ARG A 18 5.51 12.64 -5.09
CA ARG A 18 4.83 11.91 -4.00
C ARG A 18 3.33 11.81 -4.31
N CYS A 19 2.86 10.63 -4.73
CA CYS A 19 1.44 10.36 -4.70
C CYS A 19 1.04 10.57 -3.25
N SER A 20 0.17 11.54 -2.97
CA SER A 20 -0.60 11.54 -1.74
C SER A 20 -1.46 10.29 -1.81
N SER A 21 -0.89 9.16 -1.38
CA SER A 21 -1.39 7.84 -1.72
C SER A 21 -2.71 7.53 -1.05
N THR A 22 -3.25 8.44 -0.24
CA THR A 22 -4.52 8.34 0.48
C THR A 22 -5.17 9.73 0.54
N GLN A 23 -6.49 9.76 0.58
CA GLN A 23 -7.33 10.95 0.69
C GLN A 23 -8.19 10.88 1.97
N GLU A 24 -9.00 11.91 2.24
CA GLU A 24 -9.86 11.99 3.43
C GLU A 24 -10.91 10.87 3.50
N ASP A 25 -11.31 10.36 2.34
CA ASP A 25 -12.26 9.28 2.22
C ASP A 25 -11.59 7.90 2.10
N SER A 26 -10.26 7.82 2.25
CA SER A 26 -9.52 6.57 2.31
C SER A 26 -9.73 5.86 3.64
N VAL A 27 -9.73 4.53 3.60
CA VAL A 27 -9.85 3.69 4.78
C VAL A 27 -8.70 2.68 4.80
N ALA A 28 -8.12 2.45 5.98
CA ALA A 28 -7.12 1.42 6.15
C ALA A 28 -7.40 0.49 7.34
N SER A 29 -7.05 -0.78 7.15
CA SER A 29 -7.16 -1.85 8.14
C SER A 29 -5.82 -2.58 8.26
N PHE A 30 -5.13 -2.44 9.39
CA PHE A 30 -3.86 -3.11 9.65
C PHE A 30 -3.99 -3.99 10.89
N GLN A 31 -3.86 -5.31 10.74
CA GLN A 31 -3.84 -6.24 11.88
C GLN A 31 -4.97 -5.98 12.90
N ARG A 32 -6.20 -5.79 12.41
CA ARG A 32 -7.44 -5.46 13.16
C ARG A 32 -7.63 -3.99 13.55
N ASN A 33 -6.61 -3.14 13.46
CA ASN A 33 -6.75 -1.69 13.66
C ASN A 33 -7.33 -1.04 12.41
N ARG A 34 -8.40 -0.26 12.57
CA ARG A 34 -9.05 0.46 11.47
C ARG A 34 -8.91 1.96 11.67
N CYS A 35 -8.66 2.67 10.58
CA CYS A 35 -8.59 4.12 10.55
C CYS A 35 -9.16 4.65 9.23
N ARG A 36 -9.54 5.93 9.22
CA ARG A 36 -10.09 6.61 8.06
C ARG A 36 -9.45 7.98 7.94
N GLY A 37 -9.22 8.41 6.71
CA GLY A 37 -8.65 9.71 6.40
C GLY A 37 -7.13 9.70 6.52
N ILE A 38 -6.52 10.62 5.78
CA ILE A 38 -5.07 10.66 5.55
C ILE A 38 -4.26 10.79 6.85
N ASN A 39 -4.78 11.55 7.83
CA ASN A 39 -4.06 11.80 9.08
C ASN A 39 -4.02 10.57 9.98
N ASP A 40 -5.15 9.88 10.13
CA ASP A 40 -5.20 8.67 10.97
C ASP A 40 -4.46 7.50 10.32
N ILE A 41 -4.52 7.39 8.99
CA ILE A 41 -3.73 6.39 8.25
C ILE A 41 -2.23 6.65 8.43
N ARG A 42 -1.79 7.92 8.36
CA ARG A 42 -0.39 8.29 8.61
C ARG A 42 0.03 7.93 10.04
N ASN A 43 -0.78 8.31 11.02
CA ASN A 43 -0.51 8.01 12.43
C ASN A 43 -0.45 6.49 12.69
N LEU A 44 -1.33 5.70 12.06
CA LEU A 44 -1.30 4.25 12.16
C LEU A 44 -0.02 3.66 11.56
N LEU A 45 0.38 4.13 10.38
CA LEU A 45 1.61 3.70 9.73
C LEU A 45 2.86 4.07 10.53
N GLU A 46 2.91 5.27 11.12
CA GLU A 46 4.01 5.70 11.99
C GLU A 46 4.13 4.81 13.24
N ARG A 47 3.01 4.37 13.82
CA ARG A 47 3.03 3.40 14.94
C ARG A 47 3.55 2.03 14.52
N LEU A 48 3.33 1.63 13.27
CA LEU A 48 3.85 0.37 12.73
C LEU A 48 5.36 0.44 12.40
N GLN A 49 5.93 1.65 12.27
CA GLN A 49 7.36 1.88 12.02
C GLN A 49 8.27 1.57 13.23
N THR A 50 7.73 1.05 14.34
CA THR A 50 8.57 0.53 15.43
C THR A 50 9.45 -0.64 14.98
N HIS A 51 9.10 -1.29 13.86
CA HIS A 51 9.88 -2.37 13.24
C HIS A 51 10.42 -1.94 11.87
N LYS A 52 11.64 -2.35 11.52
CA LYS A 52 12.18 -2.20 10.16
C LYS A 52 11.61 -3.30 9.27
N ILE A 53 10.60 -2.95 8.47
CA ILE A 53 9.99 -3.88 7.51
C ILE A 53 10.65 -3.69 6.13
N GLN A 54 11.14 -4.79 5.56
CA GLN A 54 11.64 -4.85 4.18
C GLN A 54 10.84 -5.89 3.41
N HIS A 55 10.09 -5.45 2.40
CA HIS A 55 9.41 -6.35 1.47
C HIS A 55 10.44 -7.02 0.56
N ASP A 56 10.32 -8.34 0.36
CA ASP A 56 11.08 -9.06 -0.64
C ASP A 56 10.34 -9.07 -1.97
N PHE A 57 10.72 -8.15 -2.86
CA PHE A 57 10.10 -7.99 -4.18
C PHE A 57 10.20 -9.23 -5.07
N GLN A 58 11.18 -10.12 -4.86
CA GLN A 58 11.29 -11.34 -5.67
C GLN A 58 10.19 -12.36 -5.34
N SER A 59 9.69 -12.32 -4.11
CA SER A 59 8.61 -13.19 -3.64
C SER A 59 7.21 -12.64 -3.93
N MET A 60 7.10 -11.39 -4.37
CA MET A 60 5.81 -10.71 -4.47
C MET A 60 5.03 -11.16 -5.72
N VAL A 61 3.78 -11.51 -5.51
CA VAL A 61 2.78 -11.77 -6.56
C VAL A 61 1.74 -10.67 -6.51
N PHE A 62 1.33 -10.20 -7.69
CA PHE A 62 0.36 -9.13 -7.87
C PHE A 62 -0.77 -9.63 -8.78
N ASP A 63 -1.98 -9.64 -8.25
CA ASP A 63 -3.20 -9.93 -9.01
C ASP A 63 -4.10 -8.72 -8.97
N PHE A 64 -4.67 -8.33 -10.11
CA PHE A 64 -5.52 -7.14 -10.18
C PHE A 64 -6.77 -7.38 -11.02
N GLN A 65 -7.84 -6.68 -10.65
CA GLN A 65 -9.10 -6.68 -11.37
C GLN A 65 -9.65 -5.25 -11.46
N PRO A 66 -10.18 -4.83 -12.62
CA PRO A 66 -11.01 -3.64 -12.68
C PRO A 66 -12.29 -3.88 -11.88
N THR A 67 -12.80 -2.83 -11.27
CA THR A 67 -14.02 -2.84 -10.48
C THR A 67 -14.91 -1.65 -10.84
N PHE A 68 -16.13 -1.61 -10.31
CA PHE A 68 -17.07 -0.52 -10.59
C PHE A 68 -16.52 0.85 -10.12
N GLY A 69 -16.88 1.92 -10.84
CA GLY A 69 -16.54 3.29 -10.44
C GLY A 69 -15.11 3.72 -10.77
N ASP A 70 -14.54 3.16 -11.85
CA ASP A 70 -13.16 3.46 -12.29
C ASP A 70 -12.13 3.16 -11.20
N GLN A 71 -12.28 1.97 -10.62
CA GLN A 71 -11.44 1.46 -9.55
C GLN A 71 -10.71 0.20 -9.98
N VAL A 72 -9.55 -0.03 -9.38
CA VAL A 72 -8.80 -1.28 -9.52
C VAL A 72 -8.64 -1.93 -8.15
N LEU A 73 -9.06 -3.18 -8.03
CA LEU A 73 -8.70 -4.03 -6.90
C LEU A 73 -7.33 -4.64 -7.18
N LEU A 74 -6.39 -4.49 -6.26
CA LEU A 74 -5.06 -5.07 -6.31
C LEU A 74 -4.85 -5.93 -5.07
N PHE A 75 -4.57 -7.22 -5.29
CA PHE A 75 -4.14 -8.15 -4.27
C PHE A 75 -2.62 -8.37 -4.41
N VAL A 76 -1.93 -8.28 -3.29
CA VAL A 76 -0.48 -8.44 -3.20
C VAL A 76 -0.19 -9.47 -2.12
N SER A 77 0.59 -10.49 -2.45
CA SER A 77 1.10 -11.44 -1.47
C SER A 77 2.60 -11.58 -1.61
N GLY A 78 3.30 -11.80 -0.51
CA GLY A 78 4.74 -12.04 -0.56
C GLY A 78 5.35 -12.25 0.80
N GLN A 79 6.66 -12.11 0.86
CA GLN A 79 7.46 -12.21 2.06
C GLN A 79 8.04 -10.84 2.46
N MET A 80 8.24 -10.67 3.76
CA MET A 80 8.88 -9.51 4.34
C MET A 80 9.86 -9.94 5.43
N ILE A 81 10.97 -9.19 5.51
CA ILE A 81 11.96 -9.29 6.57
C ILE A 81 11.60 -8.23 7.61
N VAL A 82 11.46 -8.66 8.87
CA VAL A 82 11.17 -7.78 10.00
C VAL A 82 12.45 -7.65 10.84
N ASP A 83 12.86 -6.42 11.12
CA ASP A 83 14.05 -6.09 11.93
C ASP A 83 15.35 -6.74 11.47
N GLY A 84 15.47 -7.02 10.17
CA GLY A 84 16.65 -7.66 9.58
C GLY A 84 16.78 -9.15 9.89
N GLN A 85 15.74 -9.80 10.45
CA GLN A 85 15.73 -11.25 10.67
C GLN A 85 15.52 -12.00 9.34
N THR A 86 16.62 -12.28 8.64
CA THR A 86 16.60 -12.91 7.31
C THR A 86 16.34 -14.41 7.32
N GLY A 87 16.56 -15.09 8.46
CA GLY A 87 16.41 -16.54 8.58
C GLY A 87 14.96 -17.02 8.67
N GLN A 88 14.01 -16.12 8.92
CA GLN A 88 12.58 -16.43 9.06
C GLN A 88 11.74 -15.31 8.41
N PRO A 89 11.65 -15.29 7.07
CA PRO A 89 10.80 -14.31 6.39
C PRO A 89 9.34 -14.49 6.82
N SER A 90 8.69 -13.40 7.17
CA SER A 90 7.25 -13.38 7.48
C SER A 90 6.45 -13.24 6.20
N VAL A 91 5.31 -13.94 6.10
CA VAL A 91 4.41 -13.79 4.96
C VAL A 91 3.47 -12.61 5.20
N PHE A 92 3.13 -11.86 4.16
CA PHE A 92 2.11 -10.83 4.24
C PHE A 92 1.16 -10.91 3.04
N ASN A 93 -0.06 -10.41 3.27
CA ASN A 93 -1.05 -10.12 2.25
C ASN A 93 -1.48 -8.67 2.39
N ASP A 94 -1.58 -8.02 1.24
CA ASP A 94 -2.01 -6.65 1.07
C ASP A 94 -3.12 -6.57 0.04
N VAL A 95 -4.15 -5.79 0.35
CA VAL A 95 -5.26 -5.52 -0.56
C VAL A 95 -5.43 -4.03 -0.70
N PHE A 96 -5.40 -3.54 -1.93
CA PHE A 96 -5.64 -2.15 -2.27
C PHE A 96 -6.86 -2.03 -3.16
N THR A 97 -7.70 -1.04 -2.89
CA THR A 97 -8.57 -0.48 -3.93
C THR A 97 -7.95 0.83 -4.37
N LEU A 98 -7.59 0.93 -5.64
CA LEU A 98 -7.13 2.16 -6.27
C LEU A 98 -8.32 2.85 -6.91
N GLN A 99 -8.51 4.14 -6.63
CA GLN A 99 -9.54 4.97 -7.25
C GLN A 99 -8.86 5.94 -8.20
N HIS A 100 -9.34 5.97 -9.45
CA HIS A 100 -8.95 6.99 -10.40
C HIS A 100 -9.49 8.35 -9.97
N PHE A 101 -8.68 9.39 -10.10
CA PHE A 101 -9.14 10.76 -9.94
C PHE A 101 -8.76 11.56 -11.17
N ASN A 102 -9.78 12.19 -11.74
CA ASN A 102 -9.66 13.12 -12.85
C ASN A 102 -10.49 14.36 -12.51
N GLN A 103 -9.89 15.28 -11.75
CA GLN A 103 -10.51 16.55 -11.39
C GLN A 103 -9.95 17.67 -12.26
N PRO A 104 -10.78 18.59 -12.78
CA PRO A 104 -10.30 19.74 -13.54
C PRO A 104 -9.24 20.52 -12.77
N GLY A 105 -8.08 20.74 -13.40
CA GLY A 105 -6.95 21.45 -12.78
C GLY A 105 -6.05 20.60 -11.89
N GLN A 106 -6.31 19.29 -11.75
CA GLN A 106 -5.39 18.33 -11.15
C GLN A 106 -4.82 17.36 -12.21
N PRO A 107 -3.57 16.91 -12.08
CA PRO A 107 -3.04 15.84 -12.92
C PRO A 107 -3.89 14.58 -12.73
N ASP A 108 -4.20 13.92 -13.85
CA ASP A 108 -4.83 12.60 -13.86
C ASP A 108 -4.02 11.61 -13.00
N GLY A 109 -4.68 10.79 -12.19
CA GLY A 109 -3.96 9.91 -11.29
C GLY A 109 -4.82 8.91 -10.51
N TRP A 110 -4.16 8.24 -9.57
CA TRP A 110 -4.77 7.22 -8.72
C TRP A 110 -4.44 7.48 -7.25
N TYR A 111 -5.37 7.16 -6.36
CA TYR A 111 -5.11 7.13 -4.92
C TYR A 111 -5.62 5.81 -4.31
N ILE A 112 -5.08 5.42 -3.16
CA ILE A 112 -5.53 4.24 -2.42
C ILE A 112 -6.80 4.61 -1.67
N LYS A 113 -7.93 4.10 -2.14
CA LYS A 113 -9.24 4.22 -1.51
C LYS A 113 -9.36 3.30 -0.29
N ASN A 114 -8.94 2.03 -0.44
CA ASN A 114 -8.94 1.06 0.64
C ASN A 114 -7.57 0.39 0.74
N HIS A 115 -7.09 0.16 1.96
CA HIS A 115 -5.86 -0.58 2.24
C HIS A 115 -6.10 -1.60 3.35
N ILE A 116 -5.91 -2.88 3.08
CA ILE A 116 -6.00 -3.94 4.08
C ILE A 116 -4.69 -4.69 4.12
N PHE A 117 -3.99 -4.62 5.26
CA PHE A 117 -2.72 -5.30 5.49
C PHE A 117 -2.88 -6.39 6.54
N LYS A 118 -2.34 -7.57 6.24
CA LYS A 118 -2.23 -8.69 7.17
C LYS A 118 -0.89 -9.39 7.01
N ALA A 119 -0.10 -9.39 8.07
CA ALA A 119 1.10 -10.20 8.17
C ALA A 119 0.90 -11.43 9.07
N PHE A 120 1.60 -12.50 8.72
CA PHE A 120 1.69 -13.74 9.46
C PHE A 120 3.13 -13.85 9.92
N MET A 121 3.36 -13.44 11.17
CA MET A 121 4.67 -13.56 11.81
C MET A 121 4.85 -15.01 12.23
N CYS A 122 5.98 -15.60 11.84
CA CYS A 122 6.41 -16.93 12.26
C CYS A 122 7.06 -16.88 13.64
#